data_AF-A0A820LXR4-F1
#
_entry.id   AF-A0A820LXR4-F1
#
_cell.length_a   1.000
_cell.length_b   1.000
_cell.length_c   1.000
_cell.angle_alpha   90.00
_cell.angle_beta   90.00
_cell.angle_gamma   90.00
#
_symmetry.space_group_name_H-M   'P 1'
#
loop_
_entity.id
_entity.type
_entity.pdbx_description
1 polymer ?
#
loop_
_entity_poly.entity_id
_entity_poly.type
_entity_poly.pdbx_seq_one_letter_code
_entity_poly.pdbx_strand_id
1 'polypeptide(L)'
;MIQLDCSGSLSTITKWKITGCTSICSDQVQTNPTITTTLSELYIPAKTLAYGIYQLTLNVTMVDTPNLKSSSSVYVQIIQSDIIVNFIGLGLSLMTYGYEQDILFDPGTYSIDPDEDQFDASRWNYKYYCRIYGLNDFPNINGSLLTIDDSRT
;
A
#
# COMPACT_ATOMS: atom_id res chain seq x y z
N MET A 1 -1.21 6.27 -44.91
CA MET A 1 -2.31 7.11 -44.37
C MET A 1 -3.57 6.27 -44.44
N ILE A 2 -4.18 5.92 -43.31
CA ILE A 2 -5.44 5.17 -43.27
C ILE A 2 -6.55 6.20 -43.13
N GLN A 3 -7.48 6.24 -44.09
CA GLN A 3 -8.62 7.13 -44.10
C GLN A 3 -9.83 6.34 -43.59
N LEU A 4 -10.43 6.79 -42.49
CA LEU A 4 -11.57 6.14 -41.85
C LEU A 4 -12.81 6.98 -42.14
N ASP A 5 -13.62 6.54 -43.10
CA ASP A 5 -14.90 7.17 -43.42
C ASP A 5 -15.96 6.67 -42.42
N CYS A 6 -16.22 7.48 -41.39
CA CYS A 6 -17.20 7.15 -40.36
C CYS A 6 -18.56 7.72 -40.74
N SER A 7 -19.47 6.88 -41.23
CA SER A 7 -20.88 7.26 -41.43
C SER A 7 -21.72 7.18 -40.14
N GLY A 8 -21.11 6.73 -39.04
CA GLY A 8 -21.70 6.56 -37.70
C GLY A 8 -20.98 7.33 -36.59
N SER A 9 -21.46 7.15 -35.37
CA SER A 9 -20.94 7.71 -34.12
C SER A 9 -19.51 7.25 -33.82
N LEU A 10 -18.67 8.19 -33.36
CA LEU A 10 -17.33 7.93 -32.84
C LEU A 10 -17.34 7.40 -31.39
N SER A 11 -18.51 7.01 -30.87
CA SER A 11 -18.64 6.48 -29.52
C SER A 11 -17.83 5.20 -29.34
N THR A 12 -17.24 5.05 -28.18
CA THR A 12 -16.45 3.87 -27.80
C THR A 12 -17.00 3.22 -26.55
N ILE A 13 -16.77 1.92 -26.43
CA ILE A 13 -17.00 1.13 -25.24
C ILE A 13 -15.64 0.79 -24.66
N THR A 14 -15.43 1.18 -23.42
CA THR A 14 -14.23 0.90 -22.63
C THR A 14 -14.48 -0.28 -21.70
N LYS A 15 -13.51 -1.18 -21.60
CA LYS A 15 -13.53 -2.28 -20.64
C LYS A 15 -12.14 -2.59 -20.11
N TRP A 16 -11.97 -2.47 -18.81
CA TRP A 16 -10.79 -2.88 -18.08
C TRP A 16 -10.81 -4.38 -17.80
N LYS A 17 -9.63 -4.98 -17.87
CA LYS A 17 -9.34 -6.35 -17.43
C LYS A 17 -8.15 -6.29 -16.48
N ILE A 18 -8.28 -6.95 -15.32
CA ILE A 18 -7.23 -7.07 -14.31
C ILE A 18 -6.83 -8.54 -14.26
N THR A 19 -5.55 -8.84 -14.50
CA THR A 19 -4.99 -10.20 -14.43
C THR A 19 -3.85 -10.24 -13.44
N GLY A 20 -3.86 -11.23 -12.54
CA GLY A 20 -2.75 -11.51 -11.65
C GLY A 20 -1.60 -12.11 -12.45
N CYS A 21 -0.38 -11.70 -12.12
CA CYS A 21 0.84 -12.13 -12.78
C CYS A 21 1.79 -12.70 -11.72
N THR A 22 2.03 -14.01 -11.78
CA THR A 22 3.12 -14.66 -11.04
C THR A 22 4.33 -14.78 -11.97
N SER A 23 4.29 -15.72 -12.91
CA SER A 23 5.25 -15.90 -14.01
C SER A 23 4.61 -15.77 -15.39
N ILE A 24 3.31 -16.05 -15.49
CA ILE A 24 2.48 -15.89 -16.69
C ILE A 24 1.19 -15.21 -16.25
N CYS A 25 0.78 -14.15 -16.95
CA CYS A 25 -0.46 -13.44 -16.66
C CYS A 25 -1.66 -14.19 -17.28
N SER A 26 -2.11 -15.26 -16.63
CA SER A 26 -3.24 -16.08 -17.12
C SER A 26 -4.54 -15.82 -16.38
N ASP A 27 -4.46 -15.53 -15.09
CA ASP A 27 -5.61 -15.63 -14.21
C ASP A 27 -6.27 -14.26 -14.09
N GLN A 28 -7.47 -14.13 -14.67
CA GLN A 28 -8.28 -12.96 -14.46
C GLN A 28 -8.70 -12.93 -12.99
N VAL A 29 -8.35 -11.85 -12.31
CA VAL A 29 -8.74 -11.67 -10.92
C VAL A 29 -10.26 -11.60 -10.87
N GLN A 30 -10.87 -12.34 -9.96
CA GLN A 30 -12.28 -12.14 -9.64
C GLN A 30 -12.41 -10.72 -9.08
N THR A 31 -12.80 -9.78 -9.93
CA THR A 31 -12.95 -8.38 -9.52
C THR A 31 -14.09 -8.31 -8.52
N ASN A 32 -13.79 -7.82 -7.32
CA ASN A 32 -14.80 -7.46 -6.33
C ASN A 32 -15.86 -6.58 -7.02
N PRO A 33 -17.18 -6.78 -6.78
CA PRO A 33 -18.24 -5.95 -7.38
C PRO A 33 -18.06 -4.44 -7.17
N THR A 34 -17.22 -4.01 -6.22
CA THR A 34 -16.86 -2.60 -6.01
C THR A 34 -15.99 -2.00 -7.11
N ILE A 35 -15.28 -2.81 -7.90
CA ILE A 35 -14.39 -2.32 -8.98
C ILE A 35 -15.20 -2.19 -10.27
N THR A 36 -15.48 -0.96 -10.68
CA THR A 36 -16.15 -0.68 -11.96
C THR A 36 -15.15 -0.73 -13.10
N THR A 37 -15.36 -1.63 -14.06
CA THR A 37 -14.42 -1.88 -15.17
C THR A 37 -14.87 -1.27 -16.51
N THR A 38 -16.01 -0.62 -16.59
CA THR A 38 -16.58 -0.11 -17.84
C THR A 38 -16.29 1.36 -18.12
N LEU A 39 -15.67 2.07 -17.17
CA LEU A 39 -15.32 3.48 -17.31
C LEU A 39 -13.98 3.65 -18.04
N SER A 40 -13.72 4.86 -18.53
CA SER A 40 -12.43 5.23 -19.13
C SER A 40 -11.29 5.22 -18.12
N GLU A 41 -11.61 5.47 -16.85
CA GLU A 41 -10.69 5.44 -15.72
C GLU A 41 -10.94 4.19 -14.87
N LEU A 42 -9.87 3.59 -14.35
CA LEU A 42 -9.96 2.45 -13.44
C LEU A 42 -9.67 2.92 -12.02
N TYR A 43 -10.70 2.90 -11.18
CA TYR A 43 -10.55 3.12 -9.74
C TYR A 43 -10.55 1.77 -9.01
N ILE A 44 -9.47 1.52 -8.26
CA ILE A 44 -9.29 0.32 -7.44
C ILE A 44 -9.27 0.79 -5.98
N PRO A 45 -10.31 0.46 -5.18
CA PRO A 45 -10.32 0.83 -3.77
C PRO A 45 -9.15 0.20 -3.00
N ALA A 46 -8.74 0.85 -1.91
CA ALA A 46 -7.69 0.32 -1.03
C ALA A 46 -8.04 -1.09 -0.52
N LYS A 47 -7.02 -1.92 -0.30
CA LYS A 47 -7.15 -3.28 0.28
C LYS A 47 -8.05 -4.24 -0.53
N THR A 48 -8.30 -3.98 -1.81
CA THR A 48 -9.11 -4.87 -2.66
C THR A 48 -8.31 -5.90 -3.44
N LEU A 49 -7.02 -5.63 -3.68
CA LEU A 49 -6.10 -6.54 -4.33
C LEU A 49 -5.07 -7.03 -3.31
N ALA A 50 -4.71 -8.30 -3.40
CA ALA A 50 -3.63 -8.87 -2.61
C ALA A 50 -2.26 -8.37 -3.10
N TYR A 51 -1.21 -8.61 -2.32
CA TYR A 51 0.15 -8.34 -2.75
C TYR A 51 0.53 -9.19 -3.96
N GLY A 52 1.20 -8.57 -4.93
CA GLY A 52 1.58 -9.22 -6.17
C GLY A 52 1.67 -8.27 -7.34
N ILE A 53 2.00 -8.83 -8.51
CA ILE A 53 2.08 -8.10 -9.77
C ILE A 53 0.79 -8.33 -10.53
N TYR A 54 0.25 -7.25 -11.11
CA TYR A 54 -0.95 -7.28 -11.92
C TYR A 54 -0.71 -6.60 -13.25
N GLN A 55 -1.33 -7.15 -14.29
CA GLN A 55 -1.46 -6.50 -15.59
C GLN A 55 -2.88 -5.92 -15.69
N LEU A 56 -2.95 -4.62 -15.97
CA LEU A 56 -4.18 -3.89 -16.21
C LEU A 56 -4.29 -3.61 -17.70
N THR A 57 -5.31 -4.15 -18.36
CA THR A 57 -5.54 -3.99 -19.79
C THR A 57 -6.80 -3.19 -20.03
N LEU A 58 -6.68 -2.04 -20.70
CA LEU A 58 -7.82 -1.29 -21.22
C LEU A 58 -8.11 -1.77 -22.63
N ASN A 59 -9.32 -2.29 -22.85
CA ASN A 59 -9.84 -2.61 -24.17
C ASN A 59 -10.84 -1.54 -24.58
N VAL A 60 -10.67 -0.99 -25.79
CA VAL A 60 -11.56 0.01 -26.39
C VAL A 60 -12.12 -0.56 -27.68
N THR A 61 -13.44 -0.52 -27.82
CA THR A 61 -14.15 -0.97 -29.04
C THR A 61 -15.03 0.16 -29.54
N MET A 62 -14.98 0.46 -30.85
CA MET A 62 -15.89 1.43 -31.45
C MET A 62 -17.30 0.84 -31.58
N VAL A 63 -18.33 1.61 -31.21
CA VAL A 63 -19.73 1.12 -31.17
C VAL A 63 -20.22 0.71 -32.55
N ASP A 64 -20.07 1.60 -33.54
CA ASP A 64 -20.60 1.40 -34.89
C ASP A 64 -19.65 0.61 -35.80
N THR A 65 -18.45 0.30 -35.31
CA THR A 65 -17.49 -0.55 -36.02
C THR A 65 -16.80 -1.47 -35.00
N PRO A 66 -17.50 -2.50 -34.49
CA PRO A 66 -17.01 -3.33 -33.40
C PRO A 66 -15.77 -4.16 -33.76
N ASN A 67 -15.41 -4.24 -35.04
CA ASN A 67 -14.16 -4.83 -35.52
C ASN A 67 -12.95 -3.92 -35.28
N LEU A 68 -13.16 -2.61 -35.12
CA LEU A 68 -12.11 -1.66 -34.76
C LEU A 68 -11.95 -1.67 -33.24
N LYS A 69 -10.95 -2.44 -32.80
CA LYS A 69 -10.59 -2.59 -31.38
C LYS A 69 -9.15 -2.14 -31.18
N SER A 70 -8.91 -1.53 -30.04
CA SER A 70 -7.55 -1.24 -29.57
C SER A 70 -7.43 -1.66 -28.12
N SER A 71 -6.24 -2.06 -27.72
CA SER A 71 -5.95 -2.44 -26.35
C SER A 71 -4.58 -1.92 -25.93
N SER A 72 -4.47 -1.48 -24.69
CA SER A 72 -3.19 -1.13 -24.07
C SER A 72 -3.10 -1.76 -22.68
N SER A 73 -1.88 -2.06 -22.24
CA SER A 73 -1.64 -2.69 -20.95
C SER A 73 -0.57 -1.96 -20.15
N VAL A 74 -0.73 -1.97 -18.83
CA VAL A 74 0.27 -1.52 -17.86
C VAL A 74 0.43 -2.57 -16.76
N TYR A 75 1.62 -2.61 -16.16
CA TYR A 75 1.90 -3.48 -15.02
C TYR A 75 1.99 -2.64 -13.74
N VAL A 76 1.39 -3.15 -12.68
CA VAL A 76 1.45 -2.56 -11.34
C VAL A 76 1.84 -3.63 -10.34
N GLN A 77 2.61 -3.26 -9.33
CA GLN A 77 2.96 -4.15 -8.23
C GLN A 77 2.34 -3.59 -6.96
N ILE A 78 1.53 -4.41 -6.30
CA ILE A 78 1.01 -4.14 -4.96
C ILE A 78 2.03 -4.72 -3.98
N ILE A 79 2.60 -3.85 -3.15
CA ILE A 79 3.62 -4.18 -2.16
C ILE A 79 3.08 -3.92 -0.76
N GLN A 80 3.70 -4.56 0.22
CA GLN A 80 3.45 -4.28 1.62
C GLN A 80 3.98 -2.89 1.98
N SER A 81 3.24 -2.17 2.82
CA SER A 81 3.61 -0.87 3.36
C SER A 81 4.52 -1.00 4.58
N ASP A 82 5.34 0.02 4.81
CA ASP A 82 6.06 0.14 6.07
C ASP A 82 5.09 0.55 7.19
N ILE A 83 5.39 0.10 8.41
CA ILE A 83 4.63 0.47 9.60
C ILE A 83 5.00 1.86 10.05
N ILE A 84 3.99 2.62 10.44
CA ILE A 84 4.14 3.95 11.02
C ILE A 84 4.19 3.78 12.53
N VAL A 85 5.39 3.85 13.10
CA VAL A 85 5.61 3.71 14.53
C VAL A 85 5.38 5.05 15.23
N ASN A 86 4.43 5.08 16.17
CA ASN A 86 4.23 6.22 17.07
C ASN A 86 4.33 5.72 18.51
N PHE A 87 5.22 6.31 19.31
CA PHE A 87 5.41 5.87 20.69
C PHE A 87 4.39 6.45 21.67
N ILE A 88 3.76 7.56 21.29
CA ILE A 88 2.85 8.35 22.10
C ILE A 88 1.75 8.95 21.22
N GLY A 89 0.66 9.39 21.83
CA GLY A 89 -0.43 10.04 21.13
C GLY A 89 0.03 11.25 20.32
N LEU A 90 -0.69 11.53 19.22
CA LEU A 90 -0.47 12.66 18.30
C LEU A 90 0.79 12.55 17.41
N GLY A 91 1.46 11.39 17.36
CA GLY A 91 2.55 11.15 16.41
C GLY A 91 3.78 12.03 16.65
N LEU A 92 4.00 12.45 17.89
CA LEU A 92 5.13 13.31 18.25
C LEU A 92 6.44 12.52 18.20
N SER A 93 7.42 13.04 17.46
CA SER A 93 8.78 12.48 17.35
C SER A 93 9.79 13.15 18.28
N LEU A 94 9.40 14.24 18.96
CA LEU A 94 10.22 14.98 19.92
C LEU A 94 9.39 15.28 21.16
N MET A 95 9.97 15.04 22.33
CA MET A 95 9.34 15.35 23.60
C MET A 95 10.34 15.94 24.58
N THR A 96 9.85 16.80 25.48
CA THR A 96 10.62 17.36 26.59
C THR A 96 9.86 17.06 27.87
N TYR A 97 10.51 16.40 28.82
CA TYR A 97 9.95 16.05 30.12
C TYR A 97 10.76 16.68 31.25
N GLY A 98 10.08 16.94 32.36
CA GLY A 98 10.68 17.46 33.59
C GLY A 98 11.34 16.38 34.44
N TYR A 99 12.04 16.82 35.49
CA TYR A 99 12.61 15.93 36.52
C TYR A 99 11.49 15.12 37.20
N GLU A 100 11.75 13.82 37.44
CA GLU A 100 10.81 12.88 38.08
C GLU A 100 9.44 12.75 37.39
N GLN A 101 9.37 12.96 36.07
CA GLN A 101 8.18 12.67 35.29
C GLN A 101 8.28 11.32 34.59
N ASP A 102 7.23 10.53 34.73
CA ASP A 102 7.11 9.26 34.02
C ASP A 102 6.81 9.49 32.54
N ILE A 103 7.48 8.72 31.69
CA ILE A 103 7.21 8.65 30.25
C ILE A 103 6.63 7.28 29.96
N LEU A 104 5.39 7.24 29.48
CA LEU A 104 4.75 6.02 29.02
C LEU A 104 4.83 5.94 27.50
N PHE A 105 5.63 5.01 26.99
CA PHE A 105 5.57 4.60 25.60
C PHE A 105 4.48 3.53 25.43
N ASP A 106 3.61 3.73 24.46
CA ASP A 106 2.54 2.80 24.09
C ASP A 106 2.43 2.71 22.56
N PRO A 107 3.45 2.13 21.90
CA PRO A 107 3.40 1.95 20.46
C PRO A 107 2.30 1.00 20.02
N GLY A 108 1.80 0.13 20.90
CA GLY A 108 0.67 -0.76 20.60
C GLY A 108 -0.61 0.00 20.29
N THR A 109 -0.91 1.06 21.05
CA THR A 109 -2.10 1.88 20.83
C THR A 109 -1.92 2.90 19.70
N TYR A 110 -0.72 3.45 19.54
CA TYR A 110 -0.53 4.63 18.67
C TYR A 110 0.10 4.32 17.30
N SER A 111 0.74 3.16 17.12
CA SER A 111 1.30 2.78 15.82
C SER A 111 0.21 2.34 14.85
N ILE A 112 0.51 2.43 13.55
CA ILE A 112 -0.42 2.12 12.47
C ILE A 112 0.27 1.19 11.48
N ASP A 113 -0.41 0.09 11.15
CA ASP A 113 -0.12 -0.72 9.98
C ASP A 113 -1.09 -0.28 8.87
N PRO A 114 -0.62 0.40 7.81
CA PRO A 114 -1.49 0.89 6.73
C PRO A 114 -2.21 -0.24 5.97
N ASP A 115 -1.70 -1.45 6.06
CA ASP A 115 -2.18 -2.59 5.31
C ASP A 115 -3.31 -3.34 6.01
N GLU A 116 -3.46 -3.14 7.32
CA GLU A 116 -4.47 -3.77 8.16
C GLU A 116 -5.53 -2.76 8.61
N ASP A 117 -6.72 -3.23 8.98
CA ASP A 117 -7.79 -2.33 9.47
C ASP A 117 -7.54 -1.85 10.90
N GLN A 118 -6.80 -2.65 11.67
CA GLN A 118 -6.37 -2.34 13.03
C GLN A 118 -4.94 -2.82 13.25
N PHE A 119 -4.17 -2.04 13.99
CA PHE A 119 -2.81 -2.42 14.38
C PHE A 119 -2.87 -3.52 15.45
N ASP A 120 -2.39 -4.72 15.12
CA ASP A 120 -2.32 -5.85 16.05
C ASP A 120 -1.00 -5.82 16.83
N ALA A 121 -1.01 -5.12 17.96
CA ALA A 121 0.17 -4.95 18.82
C ALA A 121 0.77 -6.28 19.31
N SER A 122 -0.01 -7.37 19.37
CA SER A 122 0.45 -8.68 19.87
C SER A 122 1.45 -9.37 18.93
N ARG A 123 1.54 -8.92 17.67
CA ARG A 123 2.47 -9.45 16.68
C ARG A 123 3.85 -8.79 16.72
N TRP A 124 4.05 -7.81 17.60
CA TRP A 124 5.23 -6.95 17.60
C TRP A 124 6.01 -7.06 18.90
N ASN A 125 7.34 -7.09 18.76
CA ASN A 125 8.26 -6.98 19.90
C ASN A 125 8.96 -5.62 19.83
N TYR A 126 8.81 -4.82 20.88
CA TYR A 126 9.38 -3.48 20.96
C TYR A 126 10.73 -3.54 21.69
N LYS A 127 11.76 -2.96 21.07
CA LYS A 127 13.07 -2.79 21.70
C LYS A 127 13.45 -1.33 21.68
N TYR A 128 13.70 -0.79 22.87
CA TYR A 128 14.10 0.60 23.04
C TYR A 128 15.59 0.68 23.29
N TYR A 129 16.22 1.67 22.66
CA TYR A 129 17.65 1.93 22.80
C TYR A 129 17.84 3.40 23.15
N CYS A 130 18.53 3.66 24.25
CA CYS A 130 18.90 5.02 24.63
C CYS A 130 20.26 5.40 24.03
N ARG A 131 20.35 6.60 23.45
CA ARG A 131 21.62 7.22 23.03
C ARG A 131 21.84 8.51 23.81
N ILE A 132 23.03 8.66 24.38
CA ILE A 132 23.47 9.95 24.93
C ILE A 132 24.02 10.79 23.77
N TYR A 133 23.47 11.99 23.59
CA TYR A 133 23.89 12.92 22.55
C TYR A 133 25.39 13.26 22.70
N GLY A 134 26.14 13.18 21.60
CA GLY A 134 27.59 13.41 21.58
C GLY A 134 28.48 12.15 21.65
N LEU A 135 27.89 10.97 21.86
CA LEU A 135 28.60 9.68 21.69
C LEU A 135 28.31 9.10 20.31
N ASN A 136 29.35 8.64 19.59
CA ASN A 136 29.25 8.15 18.21
C ASN A 136 28.92 6.65 18.08
N ASP A 137 28.96 5.91 19.19
CA ASP A 137 28.79 4.46 19.17
C ASP A 137 27.33 4.08 19.42
N PHE A 138 26.49 4.11 18.37
CA PHE A 138 25.09 3.67 18.46
C PHE A 138 24.68 2.78 17.28
N PRO A 139 24.01 1.64 17.52
CA PRO A 139 23.80 1.00 18.84
C PRO A 139 25.11 0.37 19.34
N ASN A 140 25.53 0.66 20.58
CA ASN A 140 26.77 0.11 21.11
C ASN A 140 26.58 -1.37 21.44
N ILE A 141 27.04 -2.24 20.55
CA ILE A 141 26.90 -3.70 20.67
C ILE A 141 27.68 -4.25 21.89
N ASN A 142 28.62 -3.48 22.45
CA ASN A 142 29.49 -3.86 23.58
C ASN A 142 29.43 -2.89 24.79
N GLY A 143 28.56 -1.88 24.75
CA GLY A 143 28.34 -0.93 25.84
C GLY A 143 27.16 -1.33 26.71
N SER A 144 26.94 -0.63 27.82
CA SER A 144 25.70 -0.74 28.61
C SER A 144 24.53 -0.19 27.81
N LEU A 145 24.05 -0.98 26.85
CA LEU A 145 22.79 -0.75 26.18
C LEU A 145 21.71 -0.93 27.26
N LEU A 146 21.04 0.17 27.64
CA LEU A 146 19.84 0.05 28.44
C LEU A 146 18.74 -0.49 27.51
N THR A 147 18.64 -1.80 27.41
CA THR A 147 17.54 -2.48 26.74
C THR A 147 16.39 -2.53 27.72
N ILE A 148 15.30 -1.85 27.39
CA ILE A 148 14.01 -2.05 28.05
C ILE A 148 13.21 -2.95 27.12
N ASP A 149 13.00 -4.19 27.54
CA ASP A 149 12.05 -5.09 26.88
C ASP A 149 10.66 -4.80 27.48
N ASP A 150 9.69 -4.41 26.65
CA ASP A 150 8.30 -4.30 27.09
C ASP A 150 7.63 -5.67 26.97
N SER A 151 7.42 -6.33 28.10
CA SER A 151 6.83 -7.67 28.19
C SER A 151 5.30 -7.66 28.24
N ARG A 152 4.65 -6.51 28.04
CA ARG A 152 3.18 -6.36 28.15
C ARG A 152 2.40 -6.74 26.88
N THR A 153 3.00 -7.47 25.95
CA THR A 153 2.31 -8.09 24.80
C THR A 153 1.99 -9.54 25.06
#